data_AF-A0A534XKT9-F1
#
_entry.id   AF-A0A534XKT9-F1
#
_cell.length_a   1.000
_cell.length_b   1.000
_cell.length_c   1.000
_cell.angle_alpha   90.00
_cell.angle_beta   90.00
_cell.angle_gamma   90.00
#
_symmetry.space_group_name_H-M   'P 1'
#
loop_
_entity.id
_entity.type
_entity.pdbx_description
1 polymer ?
#
loop_
_entity_poly.entity_id
_entity_poly.type
_entity_poly.pdbx_seq_one_letter_code
_entity_poly.pdbx_strand_id
1 'polypeptide(L)'
;MRRFVRNLLRSESGQGLSEYLIIVALVAVAAIGVVTVFGRDIRELFSGTTDSLAGNQASNTARKATVKASKNLKNFGKYNAASGD
;
A
#
# COMPACT_ATOMS: atom_id res chain seq x y z
N MET A 1 19.72 -44.47 2.45
CA MET A 1 19.98 -43.13 1.84
C MET A 1 19.09 -42.77 0.65
N ARG A 2 18.59 -43.71 -0.17
CA ARG A 2 17.79 -43.40 -1.39
C ARG A 2 16.36 -42.86 -1.16
N ARG A 3 15.81 -42.94 0.06
CA ARG A 3 14.46 -42.45 0.38
C ARG A 3 14.43 -40.96 0.76
N PHE A 4 15.53 -40.43 1.29
CA PHE A 4 15.64 -39.04 1.73
C PHE A 4 15.67 -38.08 0.53
N VAL A 5 16.43 -38.43 -0.52
CA VAL A 5 16.54 -37.65 -1.78
C VAL A 5 15.19 -37.56 -2.52
N ARG A 6 14.31 -38.56 -2.38
CA ARG A 6 13.01 -38.60 -3.06
C ARG A 6 11.97 -37.67 -2.42
N ASN A 7 12.11 -37.33 -1.14
CA ASN A 7 11.28 -36.33 -0.48
C ASN A 7 11.75 -34.89 -0.75
N LEU A 8 13.05 -34.67 -1.03
CA LEU A 8 13.54 -33.37 -1.52
C LEU A 8 13.18 -33.11 -2.98
N LEU A 9 13.11 -34.17 -3.80
CA LEU A 9 12.67 -34.09 -5.21
C LEU A 9 11.16 -34.26 -5.38
N ARG A 10 10.40 -34.28 -4.27
CA ARG A 10 8.94 -34.29 -4.30
C ARG A 10 8.51 -32.88 -4.67
N SER A 11 8.54 -32.62 -5.98
CA SER A 11 7.93 -31.45 -6.62
C SER A 11 6.59 -31.17 -5.97
N GLU A 12 6.40 -29.93 -5.52
CA GLU A 12 5.12 -29.38 -5.10
C GLU A 12 4.18 -29.27 -6.32
N SER A 13 3.83 -30.41 -6.90
CA SER A 13 3.01 -30.58 -8.10
C SER A 13 1.52 -30.29 -7.81
N GLY A 14 1.25 -29.24 -7.04
CA GLY A 14 -0.08 -28.86 -6.57
C GLY A 14 -0.18 -27.43 -6.06
N GLN A 15 0.88 -26.63 -6.02
CA GLN A 15 0.77 -25.19 -5.84
C GLN A 15 0.60 -24.58 -7.23
N GLY A 16 -0.62 -24.62 -7.76
CA GLY A 16 -0.90 -24.13 -9.10
C GLY A 16 -0.46 -22.66 -9.21
N LEU A 17 0.25 -22.35 -10.30
CA LEU A 17 0.69 -20.99 -10.61
C LEU A 17 -0.51 -20.01 -10.58
N SER A 18 -1.71 -20.51 -10.90
CA SER A 18 -2.99 -19.80 -10.81
C SER A 18 -3.36 -19.36 -9.39
N GLU A 19 -3.18 -20.21 -8.38
CA GLU A 19 -3.54 -19.91 -7.00
C GLU A 19 -2.63 -18.83 -6.43
N TYR A 20 -1.34 -18.89 -6.77
CA TYR A 20 -0.41 -17.81 -6.46
C TYR A 20 -0.81 -16.51 -7.16
N LEU A 21 -1.20 -16.59 -8.44
CA LEU A 21 -1.62 -15.43 -9.24
C LEU A 21 -2.89 -14.78 -8.67
N ILE A 22 -3.84 -15.58 -8.19
CA ILE A 22 -5.07 -15.10 -7.53
C ILE A 22 -4.73 -14.37 -6.23
N ILE A 23 -3.88 -14.95 -5.37
CA ILE A 23 -3.47 -14.30 -4.12
C ILE A 23 -2.74 -12.98 -4.41
N VAL A 24 -1.84 -12.98 -5.39
CA VAL A 24 -1.12 -11.76 -5.81
C VAL A 24 -2.11 -10.70 -6.32
N ALA A 25 -3.10 -11.07 -7.12
CA ALA A 25 -4.13 -10.15 -7.59
C ALA A 25 -4.93 -9.54 -6.43
N LEU A 26 -5.30 -10.33 -5.43
CA LEU A 26 -6.00 -9.84 -4.24
C LEU A 26 -5.16 -8.86 -3.42
N VAL A 27 -3.88 -9.19 -3.20
CA VAL A 27 -2.95 -8.30 -2.49
C VAL A 27 -2.73 -7.01 -3.28
N ALA A 28 -2.60 -7.08 -4.60
CA ALA A 28 -2.42 -5.89 -5.45
C ALA A 28 -3.61 -4.93 -5.36
N VAL A 29 -4.85 -5.45 -5.42
CA VAL A 29 -6.06 -4.63 -5.26
C VAL A 29 -6.11 -3.98 -3.87
N ALA A 30 -5.81 -4.74 -2.82
CA ALA A 30 -5.76 -4.22 -1.46
C ALA A 30 -4.68 -3.11 -1.31
N ALA A 31 -3.49 -3.33 -1.87
CA ALA A 31 -2.39 -2.37 -1.83
C ALA A 31 -2.75 -1.04 -2.54
N ILE A 32 -3.42 -1.10 -3.69
CA ILE A 32 -3.94 0.10 -4.37
C ILE A 32 -4.89 0.87 -3.43
N GLY A 33 -5.79 0.17 -2.72
CA GLY A 33 -6.67 0.77 -1.73
C GLY A 33 -5.92 1.49 -0.60
N VAL A 34 -4.94 0.81 0.02
CA VAL A 34 -4.16 1.36 1.13
C VAL A 34 -3.34 2.58 0.68
N VAL A 35 -2.57 2.46 -0.41
CA VAL A 35 -1.70 3.55 -0.89
C VAL A 35 -2.52 4.78 -1.31
N THR A 36 -3.70 4.59 -1.89
CA THR A 36 -4.57 5.71 -2.28
C THR A 36 -5.25 6.40 -1.09
N VAL A 37 -5.44 5.71 0.02
CA VAL A 37 -6.00 6.30 1.26
C VAL A 37 -4.90 6.97 2.09
N PHE A 38 -3.81 6.26 2.36
CA PHE A 38 -2.79 6.69 3.32
C PHE A 38 -1.56 7.35 2.69
N GLY A 39 -1.38 7.27 1.36
CA GLY A 39 -0.17 7.78 0.69
C GLY A 39 0.03 9.30 0.85
N ARG A 40 -1.04 10.06 1.04
CA ARG A 40 -0.95 11.51 1.33
C ARG A 40 -0.44 11.75 2.75
N ASP A 41 -1.05 11.11 3.74
CA ASP A 41 -0.71 11.34 5.15
C ASP A 41 0.75 10.93 5.41
N ILE A 42 1.20 9.83 4.77
CA ILE A 42 2.61 9.43 4.76
C ILE A 42 3.48 10.53 4.13
N ARG A 43 3.12 11.04 2.94
CA ARG A 43 3.88 12.10 2.26
C ARG A 43 3.96 13.39 3.08
N GLU A 44 2.89 13.76 3.77
CA GLU A 44 2.83 14.96 4.60
C GLU A 44 3.67 14.82 5.87
N LEU A 45 3.65 13.64 6.51
CA LEU A 45 4.56 13.30 7.61
C LEU A 45 6.04 13.39 7.18
N PHE A 46 6.37 12.87 6.00
CA PHE A 46 7.71 12.99 5.44
C PHE A 46 8.08 14.44 5.13
N SER A 47 7.18 15.21 4.51
CA SER A 47 7.40 16.64 4.22
C SER A 47 7.67 17.44 5.49
N GLY A 48 6.85 17.29 6.52
CA GLY A 48 7.04 18.01 7.79
C GLY A 48 8.33 17.60 8.51
N THR A 49 8.73 16.33 8.39
CA THR A 49 10.01 15.85 8.94
C THR A 49 11.20 16.40 8.15
N THR A 50 11.11 16.46 6.82
CA THR A 50 12.13 17.09 5.96
C THR A 50 12.24 18.59 6.22
N ASP A 51 11.13 19.30 6.39
CA ASP A 51 11.12 20.73 6.69
C ASP A 51 11.72 21.01 8.07
N SER A 52 11.40 20.18 9.07
CA SER A 52 12.03 20.23 10.40
C SER A 52 13.53 19.99 10.34
N LEU A 53 13.96 19.03 9.53
CA LEU A 53 15.37 18.72 9.33
C LEU A 53 16.11 19.85 8.59
N ALA A 54 15.42 20.57 7.71
CA ALA A 54 15.95 21.75 7.01
C ALA A 54 16.06 23.00 7.91
N GLY A 55 15.67 22.90 9.19
CA GLY A 55 15.72 24.02 10.14
C GLY A 55 14.52 24.96 10.07
N ASN A 56 13.52 24.64 9.24
CA ASN A 56 12.23 25.32 9.29
C ASN A 56 11.38 24.70 10.40
N GLN A 57 10.76 25.52 11.23
CA GLN A 57 9.82 25.03 12.24
C GLN A 57 8.59 24.45 11.54
N ALA A 58 8.60 23.15 11.24
CA ALA A 58 7.44 22.49 10.69
C ALA A 58 6.37 22.43 11.79
N SER A 59 5.33 23.23 11.64
CA SER A 59 4.08 23.07 12.40
C SER A 59 3.57 21.66 12.14
N ASN A 60 3.69 20.77 13.13
CA ASN A 60 3.23 19.39 13.03
C ASN A 60 1.71 19.38 12.91
N THR A 61 1.24 19.45 11.66
CA THR A 61 -0.17 19.52 11.31
C THR A 61 -0.64 18.10 11.04
N ALA A 62 -0.42 17.19 11.99
CA ALA A 62 -0.91 15.80 11.89
C ALA A 62 -2.44 15.83 11.81
N ARG A 63 -2.96 15.94 10.59
CA ARG A 63 -4.39 15.90 10.32
C ARG A 63 -4.82 14.45 10.44
N LYS A 64 -5.83 14.21 11.28
CA LYS A 64 -6.52 12.92 11.30
C LYS A 64 -6.93 12.60 9.87
N ALA A 65 -6.49 11.44 9.37
CA ALA A 65 -6.84 10.95 8.05
C ALA A 65 -8.35 10.98 7.86
N THR A 66 -8.87 12.02 7.20
CA THR A 66 -10.31 12.12 6.93
C THR A 66 -10.57 11.31 5.67
N VAL A 67 -11.07 10.10 5.87
CA VAL A 67 -11.59 9.29 4.76
C VAL A 67 -12.87 9.98 4.29
N LYS A 68 -12.77 10.88 3.30
CA LYS A 68 -13.96 11.43 2.65
C LYS A 68 -14.76 10.26 2.09
N ALA A 69 -15.98 10.06 2.60
CA ALA A 69 -16.88 8.97 2.22
C ALA A 69 -17.25 8.96 0.72
N SER A 70 -16.92 10.03 -0.02
CA SER A 70 -17.20 10.20 -1.44
C SER A 70 -16.04 9.77 -2.36
N LYS A 71 -15.24 8.76 -2.01
CA LYS A 71 -14.34 8.09 -2.97
C LYS A 71 -15.15 7.07 -3.79
N ASN A 72 -15.81 7.54 -4.84
CA ASN A 72 -16.51 6.70 -5.82
C ASN A 72 -15.58 6.32 -6.99
N LEU A 73 -15.89 5.27 -7.77
CA LEU A 73 -15.07 4.76 -8.90
C LEU A 73 -14.48 5.86 -9.80
N LYS A 74 -15.24 6.95 -10.01
CA LYS A 74 -14.86 8.10 -10.85
C LYS A 74 -13.77 9.01 -10.25
N ASN A 75 -13.59 8.96 -8.93
CA ASN A 75 -12.65 9.77 -8.17
C ASN A 75 -11.53 8.93 -7.53
N PHE A 76 -11.48 7.61 -7.77
CA PHE A 76 -10.35 6.78 -7.36
C PHE A 76 -9.08 7.27 -8.06
N GLY A 77 -8.03 7.57 -7.28
CA GLY A 77 -6.75 8.06 -7.80
C GLY A 77 -6.74 9.51 -8.28
N LYS A 78 -7.87 10.22 -8.29
CA LYS A 78 -7.93 11.65 -8.63
C LYS A 78 -7.64 12.49 -7.38
N TYR A 79 -6.49 13.16 -7.38
CA TYR A 79 -6.20 14.22 -6.42
C TYR A 79 -7.00 15.46 -6.80
N ASN A 80 -7.86 15.94 -5.90
CA ASN A 80 -8.59 17.19 -6.10
C ASN A 80 -8.00 18.23 -5.13
N ALA A 81 -7.03 19.01 -5.60
CA ALA A 81 -6.35 20.04 -4.81
C ALA A 81 -7.29 21.17 -4.34
N ALA A 82 -8.46 21.29 -4.96
CA ALA A 82 -9.45 22.33 -4.68
C ALA A 82 -10.37 22.03 -3.47
N SER A 83 -10.30 20.83 -2.88
CA SER A 83 -10.99 20.51 -1.63
C SER A 83 -9.93 20.48 -0.54
N GLY A 84 -9.63 21.65 0.02
CA GLY A 84 -8.60 21.85 1.05
C GLY A 84 -8.92 21.14 2.36
N ASP A 85 -8.60 19.85 2.43
CA ASP A 85 -8.57 19.05 3.65
C ASP A 85 -7.19 18.40 3.75
#